data_AF-A0A4Q3UTL5-F1
#
_entry.id   AF-A0A4Q3UTL5-F1
#
_cell.length_a   1.000
_cell.length_b   1.000
_cell.length_c   1.000
_cell.angle_alpha   90.00
_cell.angle_beta   90.00
_cell.angle_gamma   90.00
#
_symmetry.space_group_name_H-M   'P 1'
#
loop_
_entity.id
_entity.type
_entity.pdbx_description
1 polymer ?
#
loop_
_entity_poly.entity_id
_entity_poly.type
_entity_poly.pdbx_seq_one_letter_code
_entity_poly.pdbx_strand_id
1 'polypeptide(L)'
;GVEISYAADWTEYGAHVEGADLRFPIDALWTHEAIDYVGVDWYPPMSDWRDGVEHADVAAGDGRSRAYLESQVAGGEAFDWFYADDAGRLSQDRLAITDDVHGEPWIYRRKDIRAWWVNAHHERTGGVRSVTPTAWVNGMKPIRFVEMGCPAVDKGANQPNVFYDPKSAESALPHFSNGSRDDVIQRRAIEAMHVFWSNDANNPASAVYAGRMMPDDGIAAWAWDARPYPAFPALKDVWGDAGNWRVGHWLNGRTGLALLQDVVADIGARAGVAVDVSDLMGVVSGYQISGPLSARAALEPLATVFGIDAIERDGGLVFRMQGSPALQIDHGRLVDDGKARLSIARESMEGEAARVRLRFVDTESNHEPGVVVSVGNARADVIDAEAPIALDRGQALACANSLAKQIELQSGQASFAKAADGLVLEPGDVLTLHGRDMRIVQVRHGSHVSFEVVLAGEPQARILVASEVAAPSGLTVGAEPHVVIVDAPAFPGLEDDLRPIGFAFADPWLGPMTFSAGPDATALSARGRIERPCAMGSLVSALYPHASG
;
A
#
# COMPACT_ATOMS: atom_id res chain seq x y z
N GLY A 1 -2.67 32.62 12.52
CA GLY A 1 -4.14 32.62 12.72
C GLY A 1 -4.66 31.23 12.42
N VAL A 2 -5.98 31.04 12.45
CA VAL A 2 -6.63 29.84 11.87
C VAL A 2 -6.92 30.15 10.41
N GLU A 3 -6.62 29.21 9.50
CA GLU A 3 -7.00 29.30 8.08
C GLU A 3 -8.39 28.67 7.88
N ILE A 4 -9.19 29.26 6.99
CA ILE A 4 -10.58 28.89 6.71
C ILE A 4 -10.74 28.59 5.23
N SER A 5 -11.44 27.50 4.90
CA SER A 5 -11.84 27.16 3.54
C SER A 5 -13.13 26.35 3.52
N TYR A 6 -13.65 26.16 2.31
CA TYR A 6 -14.60 25.11 1.96
C TYR A 6 -13.84 23.93 1.33
N ALA A 7 -14.26 22.71 1.64
CA ALA A 7 -13.75 21.47 1.04
C ALA A 7 -14.76 21.01 -0.02
N ALA A 8 -14.43 21.25 -1.30
CA ALA A 8 -15.26 20.82 -2.42
C ALA A 8 -14.87 19.39 -2.84
N ASP A 9 -15.84 18.58 -3.28
CA ASP A 9 -15.52 17.31 -3.93
C ASP A 9 -14.71 17.55 -5.22
N TRP A 10 -13.82 16.62 -5.60
CA TRP A 10 -13.03 16.73 -6.84
C TRP A 10 -13.87 16.86 -8.11
N THR A 11 -15.16 16.47 -8.08
CA THR A 11 -16.09 16.66 -9.20
C THR A 11 -16.87 17.97 -9.16
N GLU A 12 -16.79 18.71 -8.05
CA GLU A 12 -17.60 19.92 -7.77
C GLU A 12 -16.81 21.22 -7.98
N TYR A 13 -15.50 21.23 -7.72
CA TYR A 13 -14.72 22.48 -7.65
C TYR A 13 -14.64 23.28 -8.96
N GLY A 14 -14.78 22.59 -10.10
CA GLY A 14 -14.55 23.13 -11.44
C GLY A 14 -15.74 23.91 -12.02
N ALA A 15 -15.79 23.97 -13.35
CA ALA A 15 -16.94 24.55 -14.05
C ALA A 15 -18.17 23.64 -13.94
N HIS A 16 -19.34 24.23 -13.69
CA HIS A 16 -20.63 23.55 -13.80
C HIS A 16 -21.20 23.73 -15.21
N VAL A 17 -21.51 22.63 -15.88
CA VAL A 17 -21.98 22.61 -17.28
C VAL A 17 -23.39 22.04 -17.34
N GLU A 18 -24.32 22.81 -17.91
CA GLU A 18 -25.70 22.39 -18.15
C GLU A 18 -26.07 22.66 -19.62
N GLY A 19 -26.06 21.61 -20.44
CA GLY A 19 -26.23 21.76 -21.89
C GLY A 19 -25.12 22.64 -22.50
N ALA A 20 -25.49 23.81 -23.01
CA ALA A 20 -24.54 24.79 -23.55
C ALA A 20 -24.17 25.91 -22.56
N ASP A 21 -24.80 25.93 -21.39
CA ASP A 21 -24.49 26.88 -20.33
C ASP A 21 -23.32 26.37 -19.48
N LEU A 22 -22.44 27.28 -19.08
CA LEU A 22 -21.29 27.02 -18.23
C LEU A 22 -21.16 28.12 -17.18
N ARG A 23 -20.99 27.73 -15.91
CA ARG A 23 -20.88 28.61 -14.75
C ARG A 23 -19.71 28.21 -13.84
N PHE A 24 -19.26 29.13 -13.00
CA PHE A 24 -18.28 28.86 -11.94
C PHE A 24 -18.87 29.23 -10.57
N PRO A 25 -19.78 28.41 -10.02
CA PRO A 25 -20.61 28.81 -8.88
C PRO A 25 -19.81 29.05 -7.59
N ILE A 26 -18.65 28.39 -7.43
CA ILE A 26 -17.85 28.47 -6.19
C ILE A 26 -16.82 29.63 -6.22
N ASP A 27 -16.63 30.29 -7.37
CA ASP A 27 -15.69 31.42 -7.48
C ASP A 27 -16.04 32.55 -6.49
N ALA A 28 -17.32 32.84 -6.28
CA ALA A 28 -17.75 33.87 -5.33
C ALA A 28 -17.32 33.55 -3.89
N LEU A 29 -17.31 32.26 -3.51
CA LEU A 29 -16.85 31.80 -2.20
C LEU A 29 -15.34 31.90 -2.10
N TRP A 30 -14.60 31.33 -3.05
CA TRP A 30 -13.13 31.32 -3.00
C TRP A 30 -12.49 32.66 -3.28
N THR A 31 -13.21 33.65 -3.83
CA THR A 31 -12.70 35.02 -3.97
C THR A 31 -12.91 35.85 -2.70
N HIS A 32 -13.79 35.43 -1.80
CA HIS A 32 -14.11 36.16 -0.57
C HIS A 32 -12.87 36.29 0.34
N GLU A 33 -12.66 37.46 0.95
CA GLU A 33 -11.44 37.77 1.73
C GLU A 33 -11.27 36.90 2.99
N ALA A 34 -12.37 36.37 3.53
CA ALA A 34 -12.37 35.49 4.70
C ALA A 34 -12.00 34.02 4.41
N ILE A 35 -11.78 33.67 3.14
CA ILE A 35 -11.35 32.33 2.74
C ILE A 35 -9.86 32.38 2.44
N ASP A 36 -9.06 31.50 3.03
CA ASP A 36 -7.60 31.58 2.93
C ASP A 36 -7.04 30.77 1.76
N TYR A 37 -7.70 29.66 1.40
CA TYR A 37 -7.27 28.75 0.33
C TYR A 37 -8.45 28.09 -0.38
N VAL A 38 -8.17 27.33 -1.46
CA VAL A 38 -9.11 26.45 -2.15
C VAL A 38 -8.92 25.03 -1.60
N GLY A 39 -9.89 24.51 -0.85
CA GLY A 39 -9.86 23.14 -0.32
C GLY A 39 -10.59 22.18 -1.24
N VAL A 40 -9.97 21.04 -1.56
CA VAL A 40 -10.56 20.00 -2.41
C VAL A 40 -10.34 18.61 -1.83
N ASP A 41 -11.39 17.79 -1.81
CA ASP A 41 -11.33 16.34 -1.53
C ASP A 41 -10.94 15.63 -2.83
N TRP A 42 -9.65 15.31 -2.97
CA TRP A 42 -9.04 14.95 -4.25
C TRP A 42 -8.92 13.44 -4.44
N TYR A 43 -9.96 12.84 -5.07
CA TYR A 43 -10.03 11.41 -5.36
C TYR A 43 -10.30 11.03 -6.83
N PRO A 44 -9.69 11.72 -7.82
CA PRO A 44 -9.96 11.40 -9.21
C PRO A 44 -9.37 10.04 -9.64
N PRO A 45 -9.89 9.38 -10.69
CA PRO A 45 -9.34 8.13 -11.22
C PRO A 45 -7.86 8.25 -11.57
N MET A 46 -7.02 7.34 -11.11
CA MET A 46 -5.57 7.31 -11.38
C MET A 46 -5.16 6.12 -12.26
N SER A 47 -6.12 5.37 -12.81
CA SER A 47 -5.87 4.18 -13.62
C SER A 47 -7.16 3.76 -14.35
N ASP A 48 -7.03 3.00 -15.43
CA ASP A 48 -8.10 2.21 -16.07
C ASP A 48 -7.62 0.76 -16.32
N TRP A 49 -6.81 0.24 -15.40
CA TRP A 49 -6.17 -1.07 -15.48
C TRP A 49 -7.17 -2.22 -15.38
N ARG A 50 -6.91 -3.34 -16.07
CA ARG A 50 -7.78 -4.52 -16.17
C ARG A 50 -6.96 -5.80 -16.09
N ASP A 51 -7.63 -6.91 -15.87
CA ASP A 51 -6.99 -8.22 -15.94
C ASP A 51 -6.80 -8.64 -17.40
N GLY A 52 -5.81 -9.49 -17.65
CA GLY A 52 -5.49 -10.01 -18.98
C GLY A 52 -4.55 -9.11 -19.78
N VAL A 53 -4.43 -9.37 -21.07
CA VAL A 53 -3.49 -8.69 -21.99
C VAL A 53 -4.18 -7.91 -23.10
N GLU A 54 -5.51 -7.94 -23.14
CA GLU A 54 -6.35 -7.36 -24.20
C GLU A 54 -7.01 -6.05 -23.73
N HIS A 55 -6.25 -5.16 -23.08
CA HIS A 55 -6.72 -3.84 -22.64
C HIS A 55 -5.74 -2.73 -23.04
N ALA A 56 -6.25 -1.50 -23.17
CA ALA A 56 -5.53 -0.35 -23.72
C ALA A 56 -4.28 0.04 -22.90
N ASP A 57 -4.27 -0.27 -21.61
CA ASP A 57 -3.21 0.13 -20.66
C ASP A 57 -2.15 -0.96 -20.48
N VAL A 58 -2.27 -2.12 -21.16
CA VAL A 58 -1.39 -3.30 -20.96
C VAL A 58 0.10 -2.97 -21.10
N ALA A 59 0.44 -1.97 -21.92
CA ALA A 59 1.81 -1.51 -22.13
C ALA A 59 2.48 -0.94 -20.86
N ALA A 60 1.70 -0.53 -19.84
CA ALA A 60 2.24 -0.14 -18.55
C ALA A 60 2.80 -1.33 -17.74
N GLY A 61 2.50 -2.58 -18.15
CA GLY A 61 2.99 -3.82 -17.54
C GLY A 61 2.30 -4.19 -16.23
N ASP A 62 2.06 -3.20 -15.37
CA ASP A 62 1.38 -3.37 -14.08
C ASP A 62 0.62 -2.09 -13.70
N GLY A 63 -0.66 -2.23 -13.36
CA GLY A 63 -1.52 -1.12 -12.92
C GLY A 63 -1.07 -0.46 -11.61
N ARG A 64 -0.13 -1.08 -10.89
CA ARG A 64 0.49 -0.54 -9.65
C ARG A 64 1.82 0.17 -9.91
N SER A 65 2.30 0.19 -11.15
CA SER A 65 3.52 0.89 -11.53
C SER A 65 3.42 2.36 -11.14
N ARG A 66 4.41 2.86 -10.38
CA ARG A 66 4.45 4.27 -9.98
C ARG A 66 4.45 5.20 -11.18
N ALA A 67 5.21 4.85 -12.22
CA ALA A 67 5.31 5.67 -13.44
C ALA A 67 3.98 5.78 -14.18
N TYR A 68 3.23 4.66 -14.26
CA TYR A 68 1.89 4.65 -14.84
C TYR A 68 0.92 5.49 -13.98
N LEU A 69 0.86 5.26 -12.67
CA LEU A 69 -0.02 6.04 -11.79
C LEU A 69 0.31 7.53 -11.81
N GLU A 70 1.59 7.90 -11.88
CA GLU A 70 2.05 9.29 -11.98
C GLU A 70 1.60 9.93 -13.29
N SER A 71 1.69 9.22 -14.42
CA SER A 71 1.22 9.74 -15.71
C SER A 71 -0.30 9.97 -15.74
N GLN A 72 -1.04 9.32 -14.86
CA GLN A 72 -2.49 9.47 -14.73
C GLN A 72 -2.91 10.58 -13.75
N VAL A 73 -1.99 11.22 -12.99
CA VAL A 73 -2.38 12.28 -12.02
C VAL A 73 -3.04 13.47 -12.73
N ALA A 74 -2.41 13.97 -13.79
CA ALA A 74 -2.95 15.00 -14.67
C ALA A 74 -3.10 14.46 -16.11
N GLY A 75 -3.71 13.27 -16.22
CA GLY A 75 -3.93 12.55 -17.47
C GLY A 75 -5.04 11.50 -17.32
N GLY A 76 -5.36 10.81 -18.40
CA GLY A 76 -6.32 9.70 -18.42
C GLY A 76 -7.78 10.11 -18.28
N GLU A 77 -8.57 9.28 -17.60
CA GLU A 77 -9.99 9.53 -17.37
C GLU A 77 -10.20 10.88 -16.65
N ALA A 78 -11.18 11.66 -17.10
CA ALA A 78 -11.51 13.00 -16.62
C ALA A 78 -10.43 14.08 -16.85
N PHE A 79 -9.42 13.78 -17.68
CA PHE A 79 -8.45 14.75 -18.19
C PHE A 79 -8.32 14.67 -19.72
N ASP A 80 -7.86 13.52 -20.24
CA ASP A 80 -7.70 13.29 -21.67
C ASP A 80 -9.01 12.81 -22.31
N TRP A 81 -9.74 11.97 -21.58
CA TRP A 81 -10.94 11.29 -22.09
C TRP A 81 -11.98 10.98 -21.01
N PHE A 82 -13.17 10.58 -21.42
CA PHE A 82 -14.25 10.07 -20.57
C PHE A 82 -14.99 8.91 -21.26
N TYR A 83 -15.85 8.21 -20.52
CA TYR A 83 -16.77 7.21 -21.07
C TYR A 83 -18.19 7.76 -21.12
N ALA A 84 -18.89 7.56 -22.25
CA ALA A 84 -20.29 7.99 -22.39
C ALA A 84 -21.24 7.18 -21.51
N ASP A 85 -20.95 5.90 -21.32
CA ASP A 85 -21.75 4.96 -20.55
C ASP A 85 -20.91 3.74 -20.11
N ASP A 86 -21.55 2.81 -19.40
CA ASP A 86 -20.93 1.57 -18.92
C ASP A 86 -20.47 0.66 -20.07
N ALA A 87 -21.17 0.66 -21.20
CA ALA A 87 -20.78 -0.17 -22.35
C ALA A 87 -19.46 0.34 -22.96
N GLY A 88 -19.33 1.65 -23.11
CA GLY A 88 -18.09 2.31 -23.52
C GLY A 88 -16.96 2.06 -22.51
N ARG A 89 -17.26 2.06 -21.20
CA ARG A 89 -16.28 1.66 -20.18
C ARG A 89 -15.84 0.22 -20.36
N LEU A 90 -16.74 -0.72 -20.61
CA LEU A 90 -16.39 -2.14 -20.81
C LEU A 90 -15.48 -2.35 -22.04
N SER A 91 -15.74 -1.65 -23.15
CA SER A 91 -14.95 -1.75 -24.38
C SER A 91 -13.75 -0.82 -24.46
N GLN A 92 -13.52 0.02 -23.44
CA GLN A 92 -12.54 1.12 -23.47
C GLN A 92 -12.74 2.09 -24.65
N ASP A 93 -14.00 2.41 -24.98
CA ASP A 93 -14.36 3.44 -25.95
C ASP A 93 -14.17 4.85 -25.35
N ARG A 94 -12.91 5.27 -25.30
CA ARG A 94 -12.46 6.53 -24.67
C ARG A 94 -12.77 7.72 -25.58
N LEU A 95 -13.67 8.60 -25.13
CA LEU A 95 -14.03 9.83 -25.85
C LEU A 95 -13.16 11.00 -25.38
N ALA A 96 -12.49 11.68 -26.31
CA ALA A 96 -11.61 12.79 -26.00
C ALA A 96 -12.36 13.99 -25.39
N ILE A 97 -11.77 14.63 -24.38
CA ILE A 97 -12.27 15.87 -23.79
C ILE A 97 -11.69 17.06 -24.57
N THR A 98 -12.54 17.76 -25.32
CA THR A 98 -12.17 18.87 -26.22
C THR A 98 -13.09 20.08 -26.05
N ASP A 99 -12.64 21.23 -26.53
CA ASP A 99 -13.45 22.45 -26.69
C ASP A 99 -13.10 23.09 -28.03
N ASP A 100 -13.68 22.56 -29.11
CA ASP A 100 -13.32 22.99 -30.47
C ASP A 100 -13.69 24.45 -30.78
N VAL A 101 -14.59 25.04 -30.00
CA VAL A 101 -15.11 26.40 -30.24
C VAL A 101 -14.16 27.47 -29.70
N HIS A 102 -13.68 27.32 -28.45
CA HIS A 102 -12.85 28.35 -27.80
C HIS A 102 -11.46 27.86 -27.41
N GLY A 103 -11.15 26.57 -27.58
CA GLY A 103 -9.84 26.02 -27.26
C GLY A 103 -9.54 25.96 -25.76
N GLU A 104 -10.57 25.89 -24.91
CA GLU A 104 -10.47 25.86 -23.46
C GLU A 104 -10.91 24.49 -22.89
N PRO A 105 -10.32 23.35 -23.31
CA PRO A 105 -10.79 22.02 -22.90
C PRO A 105 -10.73 21.81 -21.38
N TRP A 106 -9.85 22.55 -20.68
CA TRP A 106 -9.67 22.50 -19.24
C TRP A 106 -10.97 22.74 -18.44
N ILE A 107 -11.94 23.48 -18.99
CA ILE A 107 -13.23 23.70 -18.32
C ILE A 107 -14.08 22.42 -18.22
N TYR A 108 -13.81 21.43 -19.09
CA TYR A 108 -14.48 20.13 -19.11
C TYR A 108 -13.63 19.03 -18.45
N ARG A 109 -12.37 19.31 -18.12
CA ARG A 109 -11.45 18.37 -17.47
C ARG A 109 -11.55 18.49 -15.96
N ARG A 110 -12.31 17.61 -15.33
CA ARG A 110 -12.49 17.61 -13.86
C ARG A 110 -11.18 17.43 -13.08
N LYS A 111 -10.13 16.89 -13.70
CA LYS A 111 -8.82 16.71 -13.04
C LYS A 111 -7.82 17.82 -13.31
N ASP A 112 -8.13 18.75 -14.21
CA ASP A 112 -7.19 19.78 -14.65
C ASP A 112 -7.18 20.98 -13.68
N ILE A 113 -6.91 20.71 -12.41
CA ILE A 113 -6.91 21.71 -11.34
C ILE A 113 -5.84 22.78 -11.56
N ARG A 114 -4.73 22.41 -12.20
CA ARG A 114 -3.68 23.35 -12.59
C ARG A 114 -4.20 24.34 -13.62
N ALA A 115 -4.82 23.86 -14.72
CA ALA A 115 -5.36 24.77 -15.73
C ALA A 115 -6.49 25.63 -15.16
N TRP A 116 -7.37 25.06 -14.33
CA TRP A 116 -8.38 25.84 -13.61
C TRP A 116 -7.74 26.98 -12.81
N TRP A 117 -6.70 26.68 -12.03
CA TRP A 117 -6.03 27.68 -11.18
C TRP A 117 -5.33 28.80 -11.96
N VAL A 118 -4.67 28.49 -13.08
CA VAL A 118 -3.88 29.48 -13.86
C VAL A 118 -4.71 30.30 -14.86
N ASN A 119 -5.96 29.92 -15.15
CA ASN A 119 -6.76 30.57 -16.18
C ASN A 119 -7.81 31.53 -15.59
N ALA A 120 -8.23 32.50 -16.41
CA ALA A 120 -9.36 33.35 -16.08
C ALA A 120 -10.66 32.59 -16.34
N HIS A 121 -11.61 32.70 -15.42
CA HIS A 121 -12.88 31.98 -15.53
C HIS A 121 -13.90 32.81 -16.30
N HIS A 122 -14.35 32.32 -17.44
CA HIS A 122 -15.37 32.97 -18.26
C HIS A 122 -16.59 32.07 -18.41
N GLU A 123 -17.72 32.51 -17.90
CA GLU A 123 -18.98 31.79 -18.04
C GLU A 123 -19.45 31.77 -19.49
N ARG A 124 -20.29 30.78 -19.84
CA ARG A 124 -20.89 30.66 -21.17
C ARG A 124 -22.41 30.63 -21.05
N THR A 125 -23.11 31.48 -21.80
CA THR A 125 -24.58 31.43 -21.88
C THR A 125 -24.98 31.04 -23.30
N GLY A 126 -25.66 29.90 -23.46
CA GLY A 126 -25.98 29.31 -24.75
C GLY A 126 -24.72 29.05 -25.60
N GLY A 127 -23.61 28.65 -24.98
CA GLY A 127 -22.31 28.43 -25.64
C GLY A 127 -21.50 29.69 -25.94
N VAL A 128 -22.05 30.89 -25.69
CA VAL A 128 -21.36 32.17 -25.92
C VAL A 128 -20.53 32.54 -24.69
N ARG A 129 -19.21 32.60 -24.86
CA ARG A 129 -18.24 32.98 -23.81
C ARG A 129 -18.41 34.45 -23.41
N SER A 130 -18.51 34.70 -22.11
CA SER A 130 -18.55 36.04 -21.53
C SER A 130 -17.25 36.79 -21.81
N VAL A 131 -17.35 38.08 -22.14
CA VAL A 131 -16.19 38.97 -22.30
C VAL A 131 -15.56 39.26 -20.93
N THR A 132 -16.38 39.36 -19.89
CA THR A 132 -15.93 39.63 -18.52
C THR A 132 -15.75 38.30 -17.77
N PRO A 133 -14.59 38.06 -17.14
CA PRO A 133 -14.42 36.90 -16.29
C PRO A 133 -15.23 37.02 -14.99
N THR A 134 -15.30 35.95 -14.21
CA THR A 134 -15.79 35.99 -12.83
C THR A 134 -14.81 36.78 -11.94
N ALA A 135 -15.09 36.82 -10.63
CA ALA A 135 -14.21 37.44 -9.65
C ALA A 135 -12.88 36.68 -9.44
N TRP A 136 -12.75 35.44 -9.94
CA TRP A 136 -11.52 34.66 -9.80
C TRP A 136 -10.37 35.32 -10.57
N VAL A 137 -9.28 35.58 -9.87
CA VAL A 137 -8.03 36.06 -10.45
C VAL A 137 -7.05 34.89 -10.49
N ASN A 138 -6.43 34.69 -11.65
CA ASN A 138 -5.52 33.57 -11.90
C ASN A 138 -4.49 33.42 -10.77
N GLY A 139 -4.53 32.27 -10.13
CA GLY A 139 -3.64 31.91 -9.03
C GLY A 139 -3.74 32.77 -7.77
N MET A 140 -4.91 33.36 -7.48
CA MET A 140 -5.06 34.28 -6.35
C MET A 140 -4.97 33.64 -4.97
N LYS A 141 -5.23 32.33 -4.84
CA LYS A 141 -5.16 31.59 -3.57
C LYS A 141 -4.47 30.24 -3.75
N PRO A 142 -3.79 29.71 -2.73
CA PRO A 142 -3.26 28.35 -2.78
C PRO A 142 -4.38 27.31 -2.82
N ILE A 143 -4.05 26.14 -3.31
CA ILE A 143 -4.88 24.94 -3.34
C ILE A 143 -4.33 23.97 -2.30
N ARG A 144 -5.23 23.41 -1.49
CA ARG A 144 -4.92 22.30 -0.59
C ARG A 144 -5.83 21.12 -0.92
N PHE A 145 -5.24 19.95 -1.11
CA PHE A 145 -5.95 18.69 -1.05
C PHE A 145 -6.19 18.37 0.41
N VAL A 146 -7.38 18.73 0.89
CA VAL A 146 -7.77 18.56 2.30
C VAL A 146 -8.06 17.10 2.63
N GLU A 147 -8.37 16.31 1.61
CA GLU A 147 -8.31 14.87 1.63
C GLU A 147 -7.77 14.35 0.28
N MET A 148 -7.00 13.28 0.31
CA MET A 148 -6.67 12.47 -0.85
C MET A 148 -6.30 11.06 -0.39
N GLY A 149 -6.40 10.07 -1.28
CA GLY A 149 -5.92 8.73 -0.97
C GLY A 149 -6.33 7.70 -2.01
N CYS A 150 -6.11 6.43 -1.68
CA CYS A 150 -6.52 5.29 -2.47
C CYS A 150 -6.93 4.16 -1.52
N PRO A 151 -8.02 3.43 -1.78
CA PRO A 151 -8.37 2.26 -0.99
C PRO A 151 -7.34 1.14 -1.21
N ALA A 152 -7.06 0.35 -0.17
CA ALA A 152 -6.13 -0.78 -0.23
C ALA A 152 -6.82 -2.05 -0.77
N VAL A 153 -7.33 -1.95 -2.00
CA VAL A 153 -8.08 -3.00 -2.67
C VAL A 153 -7.60 -3.11 -4.11
N ASP A 154 -7.68 -4.30 -4.71
CA ASP A 154 -7.35 -4.56 -6.10
C ASP A 154 -7.90 -3.45 -7.01
N LYS A 155 -7.04 -2.88 -7.86
CA LYS A 155 -7.38 -1.77 -8.76
C LYS A 155 -7.98 -0.54 -8.05
N GLY A 156 -7.60 -0.29 -6.80
CA GLY A 156 -8.00 0.90 -6.02
C GLY A 156 -7.87 2.22 -6.78
N ALA A 157 -6.78 2.37 -7.53
CA ALA A 157 -6.51 3.54 -8.35
C ALA A 157 -7.50 3.77 -9.50
N ASN A 158 -8.29 2.77 -9.91
CA ASN A 158 -9.30 2.95 -10.96
C ASN A 158 -10.43 3.87 -10.52
N GLN A 159 -10.73 3.89 -9.22
CA GLN A 159 -11.79 4.72 -8.67
C GLN A 159 -11.48 5.08 -7.20
N PRO A 160 -10.51 5.98 -6.93
CA PRO A 160 -10.05 6.24 -5.57
C PRO A 160 -11.11 6.81 -4.63
N ASN A 161 -12.19 7.37 -5.16
CA ASN A 161 -13.27 7.99 -4.39
C ASN A 161 -14.27 6.99 -3.78
N VAL A 162 -14.34 5.74 -4.28
CA VAL A 162 -15.29 4.77 -3.72
C VAL A 162 -14.73 4.07 -2.50
N PHE A 163 -15.63 3.70 -1.60
CA PHE A 163 -15.32 2.92 -0.41
C PHE A 163 -16.20 1.68 -0.34
N TYR A 164 -15.67 0.64 0.29
CA TYR A 164 -16.40 -0.58 0.59
C TYR A 164 -16.87 -0.56 2.04
N ASP A 165 -18.19 -0.54 2.23
CA ASP A 165 -18.85 -0.73 3.52
C ASP A 165 -20.14 -1.55 3.32
N PRO A 166 -20.16 -2.84 3.65
CA PRO A 166 -21.34 -3.70 3.51
C PRO A 166 -22.62 -3.18 4.18
N LYS A 167 -22.51 -2.20 5.08
CA LYS A 167 -23.64 -1.57 5.79
C LYS A 167 -24.18 -0.34 5.07
N SER A 168 -23.45 0.21 4.11
CA SER A 168 -23.82 1.40 3.35
C SER A 168 -24.46 1.04 2.01
N ALA A 169 -25.49 1.80 1.62
CA ALA A 169 -26.07 1.73 0.28
C ALA A 169 -25.14 2.30 -0.81
N GLU A 170 -24.20 3.16 -0.42
CA GLU A 170 -23.20 3.78 -1.30
C GLU A 170 -21.93 2.93 -1.45
N SER A 171 -21.94 1.70 -0.94
CA SER A 171 -20.77 0.81 -0.98
C SER A 171 -20.50 0.29 -2.38
N ALA A 172 -19.28 0.50 -2.86
CA ALA A 172 -18.82 0.00 -4.15
C ALA A 172 -17.38 -0.50 -4.07
N LEU A 173 -17.03 -1.41 -4.98
CA LEU A 173 -15.65 -1.71 -5.30
C LEU A 173 -15.21 -0.86 -6.50
N PRO A 174 -13.93 -0.49 -6.59
CA PRO A 174 -13.41 0.19 -7.77
C PRO A 174 -13.68 -0.59 -9.05
N HIS A 175 -13.75 0.11 -10.18
CA HIS A 175 -13.99 -0.51 -11.48
C HIS A 175 -13.04 -1.68 -11.74
N PHE A 176 -13.61 -2.84 -12.09
CA PHE A 176 -12.91 -4.09 -12.41
C PHE A 176 -12.16 -4.75 -11.24
N SER A 177 -12.28 -4.22 -10.02
CA SER A 177 -11.71 -4.81 -8.83
C SER A 177 -12.34 -6.17 -8.53
N ASN A 178 -11.51 -7.14 -8.15
CA ASN A 178 -11.98 -8.41 -7.59
C ASN A 178 -12.22 -8.36 -6.07
N GLY A 179 -12.02 -7.22 -5.41
CA GLY A 179 -12.24 -7.03 -3.98
C GLY A 179 -11.19 -7.64 -3.05
N SER A 180 -10.10 -8.17 -3.61
CA SER A 180 -8.94 -8.59 -2.80
C SER A 180 -8.22 -7.37 -2.23
N ARG A 181 -7.64 -7.51 -1.04
CA ARG A 181 -6.80 -6.46 -0.44
C ARG A 181 -5.57 -6.26 -1.31
N ASP A 182 -5.12 -5.01 -1.42
CA ASP A 182 -3.86 -4.65 -2.07
C ASP A 182 -3.26 -3.42 -1.38
N ASP A 183 -2.24 -3.62 -0.54
CA ASP A 183 -1.56 -2.51 0.13
C ASP A 183 -0.56 -1.79 -0.81
N VAL A 184 -0.12 -2.47 -1.88
CA VAL A 184 0.85 -1.92 -2.84
C VAL A 184 0.19 -0.83 -3.66
N ILE A 185 -1.02 -1.06 -4.20
CA ILE A 185 -1.73 -0.04 -4.98
C ILE A 185 -1.98 1.23 -4.17
N GLN A 186 -2.38 1.10 -2.89
CA GLN A 186 -2.57 2.26 -2.01
C GLN A 186 -1.27 3.04 -1.86
N ARG A 187 -0.18 2.34 -1.49
CA ARG A 187 1.13 2.97 -1.31
C ARG A 187 1.59 3.68 -2.58
N ARG A 188 1.47 3.02 -3.74
CA ARG A 188 1.94 3.54 -5.02
C ARG A 188 1.13 4.72 -5.53
N ALA A 189 -0.19 4.71 -5.35
CA ALA A 189 -1.04 5.83 -5.73
C ALA A 189 -0.72 7.09 -4.88
N ILE A 190 -0.52 6.93 -3.57
CA ILE A 190 -0.13 8.02 -2.68
C ILE A 190 1.25 8.56 -3.05
N GLU A 191 2.25 7.68 -3.29
CA GLU A 191 3.58 8.07 -3.75
C GLU A 191 3.52 8.84 -5.09
N ALA A 192 2.76 8.33 -6.07
CA ALA A 192 2.64 8.94 -7.39
C ALA A 192 2.05 10.36 -7.31
N MET A 193 0.99 10.55 -6.52
CA MET A 193 0.42 11.88 -6.31
C MET A 193 1.42 12.84 -5.66
N HIS A 194 2.11 12.39 -4.61
CA HIS A 194 3.07 13.22 -3.90
C HIS A 194 4.26 13.62 -4.78
N VAL A 195 4.84 12.67 -5.53
CA VAL A 195 5.94 12.93 -6.47
C VAL A 195 5.50 13.89 -7.57
N PHE A 196 4.31 13.68 -8.16
CA PHE A 196 3.80 14.53 -9.23
C PHE A 196 3.67 15.99 -8.81
N TRP A 197 3.07 16.28 -7.65
CA TRP A 197 2.83 17.65 -7.19
C TRP A 197 4.03 18.31 -6.52
N SER A 198 4.99 17.51 -6.03
CA SER A 198 6.29 18.02 -5.56
C SER A 198 7.18 18.50 -6.73
N ASN A 199 6.85 18.13 -7.97
CA ASN A 199 7.54 18.63 -9.15
C ASN A 199 7.09 20.07 -9.48
N ASP A 200 8.03 21.01 -9.38
CA ASP A 200 7.87 22.43 -9.71
C ASP A 200 7.25 22.69 -11.09
N ALA A 201 7.45 21.81 -12.07
CA ALA A 201 6.85 21.94 -13.40
C ALA A 201 5.31 21.80 -13.38
N ASN A 202 4.79 21.00 -12.45
CA ASN A 202 3.37 20.74 -12.25
C ASN A 202 2.75 21.70 -11.23
N ASN A 203 3.54 22.28 -10.35
CA ASN A 203 3.12 23.20 -9.30
C ASN A 203 3.62 24.63 -9.59
N PRO A 204 2.89 25.47 -10.35
CA PRO A 204 3.35 26.80 -10.73
C PRO A 204 3.42 27.81 -9.56
N ALA A 205 4.31 28.81 -9.65
CA ALA A 205 4.37 29.92 -8.69
C ALA A 205 3.20 30.91 -8.90
N SER A 206 2.71 31.51 -7.81
CA SER A 206 1.71 32.58 -7.90
C SER A 206 2.36 33.95 -8.14
N ALA A 207 1.67 34.79 -8.91
CA ALA A 207 2.02 36.21 -9.06
C ALA A 207 1.31 37.10 -8.02
N VAL A 208 0.35 36.55 -7.27
CA VAL A 208 -0.51 37.30 -6.31
C VAL A 208 0.02 37.21 -4.88
N TYR A 209 0.60 36.06 -4.51
CA TYR A 209 1.19 35.83 -3.20
C TYR A 209 2.56 35.16 -3.33
N ALA A 210 3.38 35.25 -2.28
CA ALA A 210 4.65 34.54 -2.23
C ALA A 210 4.40 33.05 -1.96
N GLY A 211 4.55 32.21 -3.00
CA GLY A 211 4.34 30.78 -2.89
C GLY A 211 4.00 30.12 -4.23
N ARG A 212 3.64 28.85 -4.18
CA ARG A 212 3.19 28.06 -5.32
C ARG A 212 1.73 27.69 -5.17
N MET A 213 1.12 27.25 -6.26
CA MET A 213 -0.27 26.78 -6.30
C MET A 213 -0.58 25.81 -5.16
N MET A 214 0.29 24.82 -4.94
CA MET A 214 0.20 23.90 -3.82
C MET A 214 1.36 24.16 -2.85
N PRO A 215 1.10 24.50 -1.58
CA PRO A 215 2.16 24.63 -0.58
C PRO A 215 2.70 23.23 -0.18
N ASP A 216 3.86 23.20 0.48
CA ASP A 216 4.53 21.94 0.88
C ASP A 216 3.67 21.07 1.81
N ASP A 217 2.81 21.69 2.62
CA ASP A 217 1.82 21.07 3.50
C ASP A 217 0.41 21.03 2.86
N GLY A 218 0.33 21.18 1.54
CA GLY A 218 -0.91 21.28 0.77
C GLY A 218 -1.60 19.95 0.49
N ILE A 219 -1.08 18.82 0.97
CA ILE A 219 -1.64 17.49 0.75
C ILE A 219 -1.87 16.79 2.09
N ALA A 220 -3.13 16.53 2.42
CA ALA A 220 -3.53 15.72 3.56
C ALA A 220 -3.95 14.32 3.08
N ALA A 221 -3.12 13.32 3.38
CA ALA A 221 -3.41 11.93 3.06
C ALA A 221 -4.42 11.32 4.04
N TRP A 222 -5.54 10.86 3.50
CA TRP A 222 -6.56 10.10 4.19
C TRP A 222 -6.23 8.59 4.14
N ALA A 223 -6.48 7.77 5.16
CA ALA A 223 -7.12 8.04 6.44
C ALA A 223 -6.21 7.61 7.61
N TRP A 224 -5.35 8.50 8.11
CA TRP A 224 -4.69 8.23 9.39
C TRP A 224 -5.68 8.45 10.54
N ASP A 225 -5.90 7.40 11.33
CA ASP A 225 -6.87 7.37 12.41
C ASP A 225 -6.16 7.41 13.77
N ALA A 226 -6.71 8.14 14.74
CA ALA A 226 -6.14 8.23 16.08
C ALA A 226 -6.27 6.92 16.89
N ARG A 227 -7.13 5.97 16.46
CA ARG A 227 -7.27 4.66 17.08
C ARG A 227 -5.95 3.87 16.94
N PRO A 228 -5.40 3.32 18.03
CA PRO A 228 -4.08 2.69 17.98
C PRO A 228 -4.12 1.41 17.15
N TYR A 229 -3.14 1.23 16.27
CA TYR A 229 -2.85 -0.06 15.65
C TYR A 229 -1.99 -0.92 16.61
N PRO A 230 -2.18 -2.24 16.73
CA PRO A 230 -3.13 -3.09 16.00
C PRO A 230 -4.51 -3.14 16.65
N ALA A 231 -4.74 -2.40 17.75
CA ALA A 231 -6.02 -2.46 18.45
C ALA A 231 -7.12 -2.27 17.42
N PHE A 232 -7.21 -1.13 16.73
CA PHE A 232 -8.00 -0.97 15.50
C PHE A 232 -7.22 -1.55 14.32
N PRO A 233 -7.82 -2.45 13.51
CA PRO A 233 -9.23 -2.90 13.53
C PRO A 233 -9.54 -4.15 14.37
N ALA A 234 -8.57 -4.75 15.05
CA ALA A 234 -8.67 -6.09 15.61
C ALA A 234 -9.76 -6.33 16.69
N LEU A 235 -10.00 -5.39 17.61
CA LEU A 235 -11.15 -5.38 18.53
C LEU A 235 -12.46 -4.96 17.84
N LYS A 236 -12.92 -5.76 16.87
CA LYS A 236 -14.16 -5.56 16.10
C LYS A 236 -15.44 -5.40 16.93
N ASP A 237 -15.46 -5.92 18.16
CA ASP A 237 -16.60 -5.77 19.07
C ASP A 237 -16.67 -4.37 19.70
N VAL A 238 -15.57 -3.60 19.61
CA VAL A 238 -15.46 -2.21 20.08
C VAL A 238 -15.74 -1.22 18.94
N TRP A 239 -15.25 -1.48 17.72
CA TRP A 239 -15.46 -0.57 16.58
C TRP A 239 -16.33 -1.20 15.49
N GLY A 240 -17.47 -0.55 15.22
CA GLY A 240 -18.44 -1.02 14.24
C GLY A 240 -17.95 -1.02 12.79
N ASP A 241 -16.91 -0.24 12.46
CA ASP A 241 -16.33 -0.07 11.12
C ASP A 241 -15.02 -0.88 10.93
N ALA A 242 -14.64 -1.73 11.89
CA ALA A 242 -13.40 -2.52 11.82
C ALA A 242 -13.24 -3.32 10.51
N GLY A 243 -14.35 -3.84 9.95
CA GLY A 243 -14.34 -4.58 8.69
C GLY A 243 -13.93 -3.75 7.47
N ASN A 244 -14.11 -2.43 7.53
CA ASN A 244 -13.82 -1.53 6.41
C ASN A 244 -12.31 -1.27 6.26
N TRP A 245 -11.52 -1.40 7.34
CA TRP A 245 -10.07 -1.21 7.32
C TRP A 245 -9.39 -2.06 6.24
N ARG A 246 -9.82 -3.32 6.09
CA ARG A 246 -9.20 -4.33 5.24
C ARG A 246 -9.01 -3.90 3.79
N VAL A 247 -9.99 -3.19 3.22
CA VAL A 247 -10.02 -2.78 1.80
C VAL A 247 -10.25 -1.28 1.63
N GLY A 248 -10.37 -0.51 2.71
CA GLY A 248 -10.56 0.94 2.68
C GLY A 248 -9.26 1.73 2.73
N HIS A 249 -9.39 3.04 2.92
CA HIS A 249 -8.31 4.04 2.85
C HIS A 249 -7.44 4.14 4.11
N TRP A 250 -7.79 3.47 5.20
CA TRP A 250 -7.04 3.56 6.47
C TRP A 250 -5.55 3.30 6.29
N LEU A 251 -4.75 4.16 6.93
CA LEU A 251 -3.29 4.12 6.88
C LEU A 251 -2.67 3.44 8.12
N ASN A 252 -3.48 3.20 9.16
CA ASN A 252 -3.08 2.55 10.40
C ASN A 252 -2.52 1.15 10.13
N GLY A 253 -1.27 0.91 10.53
CA GLY A 253 -0.56 -0.35 10.30
C GLY A 253 -0.04 -0.57 8.87
N ARG A 254 -0.38 0.32 7.93
CA ARG A 254 0.15 0.33 6.56
C ARG A 254 1.25 1.37 6.39
N THR A 255 1.16 2.45 7.14
CA THR A 255 2.23 3.45 7.27
C THR A 255 3.48 2.79 7.86
N GLY A 256 4.58 2.83 7.11
CA GLY A 256 5.85 2.21 7.52
C GLY A 256 6.11 0.81 6.95
N LEU A 257 5.17 0.20 6.21
CA LEU A 257 5.46 -1.02 5.46
C LEU A 257 6.55 -0.75 4.41
N ALA A 258 7.53 -1.65 4.33
CA ALA A 258 8.59 -1.57 3.34
C ALA A 258 8.11 -2.17 2.02
N LEU A 259 8.42 -1.52 0.90
CA LEU A 259 8.23 -2.15 -0.40
C LEU A 259 9.30 -3.22 -0.60
N LEU A 260 8.94 -4.33 -1.25
CA LEU A 260 9.87 -5.40 -1.59
C LEU A 260 11.10 -4.89 -2.34
N GLN A 261 10.89 -3.99 -3.31
CA GLN A 261 11.97 -3.33 -4.05
C GLN A 261 12.95 -2.59 -3.14
N ASP A 262 12.46 -1.91 -2.10
CA ASP A 262 13.29 -1.10 -1.22
C ASP A 262 14.14 -2.00 -0.32
N VAL A 263 13.58 -3.12 0.14
CA VAL A 263 14.29 -4.13 0.93
C VAL A 263 15.41 -4.79 0.10
N VAL A 264 15.10 -5.20 -1.13
CA VAL A 264 16.10 -5.82 -2.03
C VAL A 264 17.19 -4.81 -2.41
N ALA A 265 16.81 -3.56 -2.70
CA ALA A 265 17.75 -2.47 -2.97
C ALA A 265 18.69 -2.19 -1.79
N ASP A 266 18.17 -2.14 -0.56
CA ASP A 266 19.00 -1.93 0.65
C ASP A 266 20.01 -3.08 0.84
N ILE A 267 19.59 -4.34 0.64
CA ILE A 267 20.51 -5.49 0.71
C ILE A 267 21.60 -5.38 -0.37
N GLY A 268 21.23 -5.04 -1.61
CA GLY A 268 22.18 -4.84 -2.71
C GLY A 268 23.19 -3.72 -2.43
N ALA A 269 22.71 -2.58 -1.94
CA ALA A 269 23.54 -1.44 -1.57
C ALA A 269 24.55 -1.79 -0.46
N ARG A 270 24.11 -2.50 0.59
CA ARG A 270 25.00 -2.97 1.67
C ARG A 270 26.03 -3.98 1.20
N ALA A 271 25.69 -4.78 0.19
CA ALA A 271 26.61 -5.72 -0.43
C ALA A 271 27.58 -5.06 -1.45
N GLY A 272 27.35 -3.80 -1.82
CA GLY A 272 28.12 -3.08 -2.84
C GLY A 272 27.85 -3.57 -4.26
N VAL A 273 26.64 -4.11 -4.52
CA VAL A 273 26.23 -4.63 -5.83
C VAL A 273 25.13 -3.74 -6.41
N ALA A 274 25.28 -3.35 -7.68
CA ALA A 274 24.22 -2.65 -8.39
C ALA A 274 23.06 -3.62 -8.67
N VAL A 275 21.85 -3.23 -8.25
CA VAL A 275 20.63 -4.01 -8.45
C VAL A 275 19.57 -3.18 -9.15
N ASP A 276 18.90 -3.78 -10.12
CA ASP A 276 17.66 -3.28 -10.69
C ASP A 276 16.50 -4.03 -10.04
N VAL A 277 15.58 -3.26 -9.45
CA VAL A 277 14.42 -3.75 -8.70
C VAL A 277 13.12 -3.13 -9.23
N SER A 278 13.15 -2.49 -10.41
CA SER A 278 12.00 -1.72 -10.92
C SER A 278 10.77 -2.58 -11.18
N ASP A 279 10.96 -3.88 -11.43
CA ASP A 279 9.89 -4.84 -11.69
C ASP A 279 9.36 -5.50 -10.40
N LEU A 280 10.01 -5.30 -9.25
CA LEU A 280 9.58 -5.92 -7.99
C LEU A 280 8.33 -5.26 -7.44
N MET A 281 7.35 -6.11 -7.10
CA MET A 281 6.07 -5.67 -6.58
C MET A 281 5.67 -6.48 -5.34
N GLY A 282 5.44 -5.79 -4.23
CA GLY A 282 5.05 -6.41 -2.97
C GLY A 282 5.35 -5.53 -1.77
N VAL A 283 4.74 -5.86 -0.64
CA VAL A 283 5.07 -5.28 0.67
C VAL A 283 5.72 -6.32 1.57
N VAL A 284 6.70 -5.89 2.35
CA VAL A 284 7.36 -6.68 3.38
C VAL A 284 6.93 -6.11 4.72
N SER A 285 6.02 -6.81 5.41
CA SER A 285 5.49 -6.43 6.72
C SER A 285 6.50 -6.55 7.85
N GLY A 286 7.49 -7.42 7.69
CA GLY A 286 8.62 -7.59 8.60
C GLY A 286 9.60 -8.60 8.05
N TYR A 287 10.90 -8.34 8.20
CA TYR A 287 11.95 -9.26 7.78
C TYR A 287 13.10 -9.23 8.79
N GLN A 288 13.44 -10.39 9.36
CA GLN A 288 14.49 -10.52 10.37
C GLN A 288 15.73 -11.16 9.77
N ILE A 289 16.84 -10.41 9.79
CA ILE A 289 18.17 -10.90 9.43
C ILE A 289 18.97 -11.06 10.72
N SER A 290 19.23 -12.31 11.12
CA SER A 290 19.94 -12.62 12.36
C SER A 290 21.37 -13.09 12.09
N GLY A 291 22.34 -12.33 12.59
CA GLY A 291 23.77 -12.65 12.47
C GLY A 291 24.40 -12.29 11.11
N PRO A 292 25.71 -12.55 10.95
CA PRO A 292 26.41 -12.29 9.69
C PRO A 292 25.94 -13.28 8.61
N LEU A 293 25.36 -12.75 7.54
CA LEU A 293 24.89 -13.52 6.39
C LEU A 293 25.48 -12.96 5.10
N SER A 294 25.60 -13.81 4.08
CA SER A 294 25.90 -13.33 2.72
C SER A 294 24.66 -12.63 2.14
N ALA A 295 24.86 -11.70 1.20
CA ALA A 295 23.75 -11.04 0.51
C ALA A 295 22.79 -12.05 -0.15
N ARG A 296 23.34 -13.12 -0.74
CA ARG A 296 22.56 -14.24 -1.28
C ARG A 296 21.65 -14.87 -0.22
N ALA A 297 22.19 -15.21 0.95
CA ALA A 297 21.40 -15.83 2.01
C ALA A 297 20.30 -14.91 2.56
N ALA A 298 20.49 -13.59 2.51
CA ALA A 298 19.46 -12.62 2.85
C ALA A 298 18.40 -12.44 1.74
N LEU A 299 18.75 -12.65 0.47
CA LEU A 299 17.82 -12.48 -0.66
C LEU A 299 17.02 -13.74 -0.96
N GLU A 300 17.58 -14.93 -0.74
CA GLU A 300 16.94 -16.22 -1.04
C GLU A 300 15.55 -16.39 -0.39
N PRO A 301 15.32 -16.04 0.89
CA PRO A 301 13.99 -16.10 1.48
C PRO A 301 12.98 -15.18 0.78
N LEU A 302 13.39 -13.96 0.41
CA LEU A 302 12.54 -13.02 -0.31
C LEU A 302 12.19 -13.56 -1.70
N ALA A 303 13.18 -14.08 -2.44
CA ALA A 303 12.96 -14.66 -3.76
C ALA A 303 12.03 -15.88 -3.73
N THR A 304 12.17 -16.71 -2.71
CA THR A 304 11.34 -17.90 -2.49
C THR A 304 9.89 -17.52 -2.20
N VAL A 305 9.69 -16.56 -1.30
CA VAL A 305 8.35 -16.19 -0.80
C VAL A 305 7.57 -15.38 -1.83
N PHE A 306 8.21 -14.36 -2.43
CA PHE A 306 7.57 -13.46 -3.40
C PHE A 306 7.62 -13.98 -4.84
N GLY A 307 8.34 -15.07 -5.12
CA GLY A 307 8.47 -15.61 -6.48
C GLY A 307 9.26 -14.66 -7.38
N ILE A 308 10.52 -14.40 -7.02
CA ILE A 308 11.41 -13.49 -7.74
C ILE A 308 12.45 -14.30 -8.51
N ASP A 309 12.69 -13.92 -9.76
CA ASP A 309 13.88 -14.34 -10.49
C ASP A 309 14.97 -13.27 -10.34
N ALA A 310 16.20 -13.71 -10.05
CA ALA A 310 17.39 -12.86 -9.98
C ALA A 310 18.33 -13.25 -11.11
N ILE A 311 18.59 -12.34 -12.04
CA ILE A 311 19.41 -12.57 -13.23
C ILE A 311 20.56 -11.57 -13.32
N GLU A 312 21.63 -11.96 -13.98
CA GLU A 312 22.74 -11.05 -14.29
C GLU A 312 22.44 -10.34 -15.62
N ARG A 313 22.53 -9.00 -15.64
CA ARG A 313 22.45 -8.19 -16.85
C ARG A 313 23.44 -7.05 -16.78
N ASP A 314 24.27 -6.90 -17.81
CA ASP A 314 25.27 -5.82 -17.95
C ASP A 314 26.17 -5.60 -16.71
N GLY A 315 26.54 -6.69 -16.02
CA GLY A 315 27.38 -6.65 -14.81
C GLY A 315 26.65 -6.23 -13.53
N GLY A 316 25.33 -6.07 -13.58
CA GLY A 316 24.44 -5.90 -12.43
C GLY A 316 23.50 -7.08 -12.24
N LEU A 317 22.70 -7.04 -11.17
CA LEU A 317 21.61 -8.00 -10.95
C LEU A 317 20.26 -7.34 -11.23
N VAL A 318 19.41 -7.99 -12.00
CA VAL A 318 18.02 -7.59 -12.22
C VAL A 318 17.12 -8.55 -11.47
N PHE A 319 16.23 -8.01 -10.65
CA PHE A 319 15.22 -8.76 -9.92
C PHE A 319 13.85 -8.51 -10.53
N ARG A 320 13.19 -9.58 -10.93
CA ARG A 320 11.89 -9.53 -11.62
C ARG A 320 10.87 -10.47 -11.00
N MET A 321 9.60 -10.11 -11.06
CA MET A 321 8.54 -11.00 -10.61
C MET A 321 8.42 -12.17 -11.58
N GLN A 322 8.19 -13.38 -11.06
CA GLN A 322 7.85 -14.54 -11.88
C GLN A 322 6.45 -14.37 -12.50
N GLY A 323 6.24 -14.99 -13.67
CA GLY A 323 4.95 -14.99 -14.35
C GLY A 323 4.87 -14.11 -15.61
N SER A 324 6.01 -13.81 -16.24
CA SER A 324 6.04 -13.15 -17.54
C SER A 324 5.22 -13.91 -18.59
N PRO A 325 4.54 -13.21 -19.53
CA PRO A 325 3.86 -13.85 -20.64
C PRO A 325 4.77 -14.75 -21.46
N ALA A 326 4.22 -15.84 -21.99
CA ALA A 326 4.97 -16.77 -22.81
C ALA A 326 5.35 -16.17 -24.18
N LEU A 327 6.64 -16.23 -24.51
CA LEU A 327 7.18 -15.85 -25.81
C LEU A 327 7.01 -16.99 -26.81
N GLN A 328 6.59 -16.66 -28.03
CA GLN A 328 6.59 -17.60 -29.13
C GLN A 328 7.99 -17.72 -29.73
N ILE A 329 8.47 -18.94 -29.93
CA ILE A 329 9.75 -19.21 -30.60
C ILE A 329 9.54 -20.00 -31.89
N ASP A 330 10.40 -19.77 -32.88
CA ASP A 330 10.42 -20.58 -34.10
C ASP A 330 11.15 -21.90 -33.84
N HIS A 331 10.39 -22.99 -33.79
CA HIS A 331 10.91 -24.35 -33.61
C HIS A 331 11.86 -24.79 -34.74
N GLY A 332 11.73 -24.22 -35.95
CA GLY A 332 12.61 -24.50 -37.07
C GLY A 332 14.04 -24.00 -36.88
N ARG A 333 14.24 -23.09 -35.91
CA ARG A 333 15.55 -22.51 -35.55
C ARG A 333 16.25 -23.20 -34.39
N LEU A 334 15.71 -24.31 -33.88
CA LEU A 334 16.40 -25.14 -32.91
C LEU A 334 17.57 -25.87 -33.59
N VAL A 335 18.74 -25.83 -32.97
CA VAL A 335 19.97 -26.45 -33.52
C VAL A 335 20.29 -27.76 -32.82
N ASP A 336 21.01 -28.63 -33.53
CA ASP A 336 21.60 -29.84 -32.96
C ASP A 336 22.97 -29.47 -32.36
N ASP A 337 23.14 -29.72 -31.07
CA ASP A 337 24.36 -29.45 -30.31
C ASP A 337 25.01 -30.76 -29.83
N GLY A 338 25.05 -31.78 -30.69
CA GLY A 338 25.51 -33.13 -30.33
C GLY A 338 24.49 -33.93 -29.51
N LYS A 339 23.26 -33.43 -29.44
CA LYS A 339 22.05 -34.04 -28.85
C LYS A 339 20.88 -33.80 -29.80
N ALA A 340 19.76 -34.48 -29.60
CA ALA A 340 18.53 -34.15 -30.31
C ALA A 340 18.21 -32.64 -30.19
N ARG A 341 17.74 -32.01 -31.27
CA ARG A 341 17.38 -30.57 -31.34
C ARG A 341 16.47 -30.12 -30.19
N LEU A 342 15.67 -31.05 -29.69
CA LEU A 342 14.88 -30.92 -28.48
C LEU A 342 14.94 -32.26 -27.73
N SER A 343 15.29 -32.20 -26.45
CA SER A 343 15.20 -33.33 -25.54
C SER A 343 14.18 -33.01 -24.46
N ILE A 344 13.15 -33.85 -24.33
CA ILE A 344 12.13 -33.74 -23.27
C ILE A 344 12.37 -34.89 -22.30
N ALA A 345 12.63 -34.57 -21.03
CA ALA A 345 12.67 -35.57 -19.97
C ALA A 345 11.26 -36.11 -19.75
N ARG A 346 11.13 -37.43 -19.67
CA ARG A 346 9.84 -38.07 -19.41
C ARG A 346 9.48 -37.84 -17.94
N GLU A 347 8.29 -37.32 -17.69
CA GLU A 347 7.74 -37.15 -16.34
C GLU A 347 7.73 -38.52 -15.62
N SER A 348 8.32 -38.59 -14.42
CA SER A 348 8.30 -39.80 -13.61
C SER A 348 6.86 -40.05 -13.15
N MET A 349 6.33 -41.24 -13.47
CA MET A 349 4.97 -41.63 -13.09
C MET A 349 4.85 -42.26 -11.70
N GLU A 350 5.97 -42.46 -10.99
CA GLU A 350 6.02 -43.25 -9.75
C GLU A 350 6.27 -42.43 -8.46
N GLY A 351 6.43 -41.10 -8.55
CA GLY A 351 6.66 -40.23 -7.38
C GLY A 351 5.43 -39.43 -6.99
N GLU A 352 5.07 -39.43 -5.70
CA GLU A 352 4.08 -38.47 -5.17
C GLU A 352 4.68 -37.06 -5.14
N ALA A 353 3.88 -36.04 -5.47
CA ALA A 353 4.31 -34.65 -5.38
C ALA A 353 4.67 -34.30 -3.93
N ALA A 354 5.90 -33.81 -3.72
CA ALA A 354 6.38 -33.43 -2.40
C ALA A 354 5.54 -32.30 -1.80
N ARG A 355 5.38 -32.33 -0.48
CA ARG A 355 4.77 -31.25 0.29
C ARG A 355 5.85 -30.33 0.84
N VAL A 356 5.50 -29.07 1.07
CA VAL A 356 6.40 -28.08 1.66
C VAL A 356 5.92 -27.73 3.04
N ARG A 357 6.81 -27.85 4.03
CA ARG A 357 6.63 -27.32 5.37
C ARG A 357 7.38 -26.00 5.48
N LEU A 358 6.63 -24.90 5.59
CA LEU A 358 7.18 -23.55 5.69
C LEU A 358 7.18 -23.08 7.14
N ARG A 359 8.36 -22.69 7.64
CA ARG A 359 8.53 -21.95 8.90
C ARG A 359 8.58 -20.45 8.61
N PHE A 360 7.86 -19.66 9.40
CA PHE A 360 7.74 -18.21 9.21
C PHE A 360 7.55 -17.49 10.55
N VAL A 361 7.53 -16.15 10.52
CA VAL A 361 7.18 -15.34 11.70
C VAL A 361 5.67 -15.05 11.65
N ASP A 362 4.90 -15.58 12.59
CA ASP A 362 3.44 -15.55 12.55
C ASP A 362 2.86 -14.26 13.13
N THR A 363 2.38 -13.38 12.25
CA THR A 363 1.77 -12.09 12.64
C THR A 363 0.46 -12.27 13.42
N GLU A 364 -0.22 -13.40 13.27
CA GLU A 364 -1.47 -13.70 13.99
C GLU A 364 -1.21 -14.21 15.42
N SER A 365 0.01 -14.68 15.72
CA SER A 365 0.42 -15.23 17.03
C SER A 365 1.47 -14.34 17.70
N ASN A 366 1.31 -13.01 17.63
CA ASN A 366 2.24 -12.05 18.25
C ASN A 366 3.70 -12.25 17.81
N HIS A 367 3.93 -12.54 16.53
CA HIS A 367 5.24 -12.75 15.91
C HIS A 367 6.02 -13.96 16.48
N GLU A 368 5.32 -14.94 17.06
CA GLU A 368 5.91 -16.22 17.41
C GLU A 368 6.25 -17.06 16.16
N PRO A 369 7.15 -18.05 16.25
CA PRO A 369 7.43 -18.95 15.13
C PRO A 369 6.19 -19.73 14.67
N GLY A 370 5.80 -19.54 13.41
CA GLY A 370 4.70 -20.21 12.74
C GLY A 370 5.18 -21.37 11.86
N VAL A 371 4.31 -22.37 11.69
CA VAL A 371 4.51 -23.48 10.75
C VAL A 371 3.21 -23.78 10.01
N VAL A 372 3.30 -23.92 8.70
CA VAL A 372 2.25 -24.45 7.82
C VAL A 372 2.82 -25.55 6.94
N VAL A 373 1.95 -26.44 6.45
CA VAL A 373 2.32 -27.47 5.49
C VAL A 373 1.38 -27.38 4.31
N SER A 374 1.93 -27.40 3.09
CA SER A 374 1.14 -27.36 1.86
C SER A 374 0.11 -28.49 1.80
N VAL A 375 -0.96 -28.27 1.05
CA VAL A 375 -1.97 -29.29 0.76
C VAL A 375 -1.35 -30.36 -0.14
N GLY A 376 -1.68 -31.62 0.13
CA GLY A 376 -1.17 -32.76 -0.63
C GLY A 376 -1.42 -34.08 0.08
N ASN A 377 -0.91 -35.18 -0.47
CA ASN A 377 -1.04 -36.49 0.15
C ASN A 377 -0.30 -36.53 1.50
N ALA A 378 -0.95 -37.04 2.54
CA ALA A 378 -0.34 -37.18 3.87
C ALA A 378 0.90 -38.10 3.89
N ARG A 379 1.07 -38.96 2.89
CA ARG A 379 2.21 -39.88 2.74
C ARG A 379 3.35 -39.33 1.89
N ALA A 380 3.17 -38.18 1.24
CA ALA A 380 4.19 -37.58 0.41
C ALA A 380 5.37 -37.08 1.26
N ASP A 381 6.56 -37.09 0.67
CA ASP A 381 7.76 -36.52 1.28
C ASP A 381 7.55 -35.03 1.60
N VAL A 382 8.15 -34.58 2.70
CA VAL A 382 8.03 -33.19 3.17
C VAL A 382 9.39 -32.52 3.05
N ILE A 383 9.42 -31.43 2.29
CA ILE A 383 10.58 -30.54 2.14
C ILE A 383 10.41 -29.37 3.08
N ASP A 384 11.45 -29.08 3.87
CA ASP A 384 11.47 -27.93 4.77
C ASP A 384 11.93 -26.66 4.05
N ALA A 385 11.20 -25.57 4.26
CA ALA A 385 11.58 -24.22 3.86
C ALA A 385 11.44 -23.29 5.07
N GLU A 386 12.28 -22.25 5.11
CA GLU A 386 12.25 -21.25 6.17
C GLU A 386 12.28 -19.85 5.55
N ALA A 387 11.40 -19.00 6.03
CA ALA A 387 11.31 -17.60 5.65
C ALA A 387 11.23 -16.78 6.94
N PRO A 388 12.31 -16.10 7.38
CA PRO A 388 12.26 -15.22 8.55
C PRO A 388 11.55 -13.89 8.23
N ILE A 389 10.40 -13.99 7.59
CA ILE A 389 9.52 -12.95 7.10
C ILE A 389 8.21 -13.06 7.89
N ALA A 390 7.67 -11.90 8.29
CA ALA A 390 6.37 -11.79 8.94
C ALA A 390 5.26 -12.08 7.93
N LEU A 391 4.44 -13.11 8.18
CA LEU A 391 3.35 -13.53 7.31
C LEU A 391 2.15 -13.95 8.18
N ASP A 392 0.93 -13.80 7.67
CA ASP A 392 -0.19 -14.58 8.20
C ASP A 392 -0.15 -16.03 7.71
N ARG A 393 -0.96 -16.88 8.35
CA ARG A 393 -1.05 -18.29 8.00
C ARG A 393 -1.58 -18.54 6.60
N GLY A 394 -2.48 -17.70 6.09
CA GLY A 394 -3.03 -17.79 4.74
C GLY A 394 -1.96 -17.55 3.69
N GLN A 395 -1.17 -16.49 3.85
CA GLN A 395 -0.03 -16.14 3.02
C GLN A 395 1.05 -17.23 3.05
N ALA A 396 1.41 -17.67 4.26
CA ALA A 396 2.38 -18.74 4.43
C ALA A 396 1.91 -20.03 3.74
N LEU A 397 0.61 -20.36 3.85
CA LEU A 397 0.03 -21.54 3.21
C LEU A 397 0.00 -21.39 1.68
N ALA A 398 -0.35 -20.22 1.15
CA ALA A 398 -0.30 -19.93 -0.29
C ALA A 398 1.13 -20.07 -0.83
N CYS A 399 2.11 -19.53 -0.12
CA CYS A 399 3.53 -19.70 -0.43
C CYS A 399 3.94 -21.17 -0.42
N ALA A 400 3.61 -21.92 0.64
CA ALA A 400 3.93 -23.36 0.74
C ALA A 400 3.29 -24.17 -0.40
N ASN A 401 2.04 -23.90 -0.75
CA ASN A 401 1.34 -24.54 -1.86
C ASN A 401 2.02 -24.23 -3.21
N SER A 402 2.40 -22.97 -3.42
CA SER A 402 3.03 -22.56 -4.68
C SER A 402 4.47 -23.10 -4.79
N LEU A 403 5.21 -23.22 -3.68
CA LEU A 403 6.51 -23.91 -3.65
C LEU A 403 6.37 -25.41 -3.95
N ALA A 404 5.39 -26.08 -3.36
CA ALA A 404 5.10 -27.49 -3.67
C ALA A 404 4.77 -27.67 -5.15
N LYS A 405 3.99 -26.75 -5.73
CA LYS A 405 3.68 -26.76 -7.17
C LYS A 405 4.92 -26.54 -8.03
N GLN A 406 5.82 -25.63 -7.64
CA GLN A 406 7.08 -25.41 -8.36
C GLN A 406 7.97 -26.66 -8.36
N ILE A 407 8.02 -27.41 -7.26
CA ILE A 407 8.74 -28.70 -7.19
C ILE A 407 8.11 -29.72 -8.14
N GLU A 408 6.78 -29.80 -8.19
CA GLU A 408 6.07 -30.68 -9.13
C GLU A 408 6.41 -30.33 -10.60
N LEU A 409 6.43 -29.04 -10.94
CA LEU A 409 6.74 -28.56 -12.29
C LEU A 409 8.18 -28.89 -12.75
N GLN A 410 9.12 -29.06 -11.81
CA GLN A 410 10.48 -29.50 -12.13
C GLN A 410 10.54 -30.92 -12.71
N SER A 411 9.47 -31.72 -12.63
CA SER A 411 9.41 -33.03 -13.27
C SER A 411 9.31 -32.96 -14.80
N GLY A 412 8.72 -31.88 -15.32
CA GLY A 412 8.60 -31.64 -16.75
C GLY A 412 9.75 -30.80 -17.28
N GLN A 413 10.89 -31.44 -17.56
CA GLN A 413 12.09 -30.76 -18.04
C GLN A 413 12.27 -30.93 -19.54
N ALA A 414 12.82 -29.90 -20.19
CA ALA A 414 13.33 -30.03 -21.54
C ALA A 414 14.66 -29.29 -21.70
N SER A 415 15.41 -29.65 -22.73
CA SER A 415 16.60 -28.93 -23.15
C SER A 415 16.64 -28.79 -24.67
N PHE A 416 17.08 -27.63 -25.11
CA PHE A 416 17.26 -27.31 -26.53
C PHE A 416 18.41 -26.32 -26.70
N ALA A 417 18.83 -26.11 -27.94
CA ALA A 417 19.83 -25.10 -28.28
C ALA A 417 19.33 -24.21 -29.42
N LYS A 418 19.79 -22.96 -29.44
CA LYS A 418 19.61 -22.01 -30.54
C LYS A 418 20.96 -21.49 -31.03
N ALA A 419 20.96 -20.92 -32.23
CA ALA A 419 22.10 -20.16 -32.74
C ALA A 419 22.23 -18.82 -32.00
N ALA A 420 22.95 -17.86 -32.58
CA ALA A 420 23.16 -16.53 -32.00
C ALA A 420 21.85 -15.77 -31.70
N ASP A 421 20.76 -16.07 -32.40
CA ASP A 421 19.44 -15.50 -32.12
C ASP A 421 18.82 -15.96 -30.79
N GLY A 422 19.45 -16.93 -30.10
CA GLY A 422 19.11 -17.30 -28.72
C GLY A 422 19.63 -16.34 -27.66
N LEU A 423 20.57 -15.45 -27.98
CA LEU A 423 21.19 -14.54 -26.99
C LEU A 423 20.21 -13.53 -26.37
N VAL A 424 19.03 -13.36 -26.97
CA VAL A 424 17.97 -12.48 -26.44
C VAL A 424 17.15 -13.12 -25.31
N LEU A 425 17.31 -14.43 -25.10
CA LEU A 425 16.55 -15.20 -24.11
C LEU A 425 17.35 -15.32 -22.81
N GLU A 426 16.70 -15.04 -21.69
CA GLU A 426 17.32 -14.98 -20.37
C GLU A 426 16.70 -16.01 -19.40
N PRO A 427 17.42 -16.43 -18.35
CA PRO A 427 16.82 -17.22 -17.28
C PRO A 427 15.57 -16.56 -16.70
N GLY A 428 14.49 -17.31 -16.53
CA GLY A 428 13.18 -16.83 -16.08
C GLY A 428 12.19 -16.54 -17.22
N ASP A 429 12.66 -16.43 -18.48
CA ASP A 429 11.75 -16.21 -19.60
C ASP A 429 10.85 -17.43 -19.78
N VAL A 430 9.59 -17.19 -20.12
CA VAL A 430 8.64 -18.24 -20.41
C VAL A 430 8.51 -18.35 -21.93
N LEU A 431 8.61 -19.56 -22.45
CA LEU A 431 8.52 -19.86 -23.88
C LEU A 431 7.44 -20.90 -24.12
N THR A 432 6.63 -20.72 -25.16
CA THR A 432 5.73 -21.81 -25.60
C THR A 432 6.52 -22.80 -26.45
N LEU A 433 6.64 -24.03 -25.95
CA LEU A 433 7.32 -25.13 -26.60
C LEU A 433 6.38 -26.34 -26.75
N HIS A 434 6.01 -26.64 -27.99
CA HIS A 434 5.06 -27.71 -28.34
C HIS A 434 3.69 -27.54 -27.65
N GLY A 435 3.21 -26.29 -27.57
CA GLY A 435 1.93 -25.96 -26.95
C GLY A 435 1.95 -26.03 -25.41
N ARG A 436 3.13 -26.13 -24.79
CA ARG A 436 3.30 -26.04 -23.34
C ARG A 436 4.23 -24.88 -22.99
N ASP A 437 3.86 -24.12 -21.99
CA ASP A 437 4.69 -23.01 -21.51
C ASP A 437 5.78 -23.54 -20.59
N MET A 438 7.01 -23.19 -20.94
CA MET A 438 8.24 -23.69 -20.31
C MET A 438 9.09 -22.49 -19.91
N ARG A 439 9.48 -22.43 -18.64
CA ARG A 439 10.35 -21.39 -18.08
C ARG A 439 11.81 -21.79 -18.20
N ILE A 440 12.65 -20.89 -18.68
CA ILE A 440 14.10 -21.06 -18.73
C ILE A 440 14.68 -21.04 -17.33
N VAL A 441 15.39 -22.08 -16.93
CA VAL A 441 16.07 -22.16 -15.61
C VAL A 441 17.58 -22.06 -15.73
N GLN A 442 18.13 -22.40 -16.89
CA GLN A 442 19.55 -22.28 -17.15
C GLN A 442 19.82 -21.91 -18.59
N VAL A 443 20.78 -21.01 -18.79
CA VAL A 443 21.35 -20.64 -20.09
C VAL A 443 22.85 -20.94 -20.05
N ARG A 444 23.40 -21.55 -21.10
CA ARG A 444 24.85 -21.77 -21.25
C ARG A 444 25.31 -21.23 -22.60
N HIS A 445 26.35 -20.41 -22.58
CA HIS A 445 26.93 -19.79 -23.77
C HIS A 445 28.12 -20.62 -24.27
N GLY A 446 28.06 -21.10 -25.51
CA GLY A 446 29.13 -21.82 -26.20
C GLY A 446 29.16 -21.48 -27.69
N SER A 447 29.44 -22.46 -28.55
CA SER A 447 29.25 -22.31 -30.01
C SER A 447 27.77 -22.11 -30.40
N HIS A 448 26.88 -22.58 -29.52
CA HIS A 448 25.44 -22.36 -29.54
C HIS A 448 25.00 -21.87 -28.16
N VAL A 449 23.79 -21.33 -28.06
CA VAL A 449 23.18 -20.99 -26.77
C VAL A 449 22.28 -22.16 -26.38
N SER A 450 22.61 -22.85 -25.28
CA SER A 450 21.81 -23.98 -24.79
C SER A 450 20.98 -23.59 -23.58
N PHE A 451 19.78 -24.16 -23.52
CA PHE A 451 18.75 -23.85 -22.54
C PHE A 451 18.30 -25.12 -21.82
N GLU A 452 18.19 -25.03 -20.50
CA GLU A 452 17.41 -25.98 -19.70
C GLU A 452 16.13 -25.27 -19.27
N VAL A 453 14.99 -25.93 -19.49
CA VAL A 453 13.67 -25.37 -19.21
C VAL A 453 12.84 -26.35 -18.38
N VAL A 454 11.95 -25.81 -17.57
CA VAL A 454 10.96 -26.56 -16.78
C VAL A 454 9.55 -26.07 -17.11
N LEU A 455 8.51 -26.83 -16.78
CA LEU A 455 7.14 -26.33 -16.94
C LEU A 455 6.95 -25.01 -16.15
N ALA A 456 6.38 -23.99 -16.79
CA ALA A 456 6.19 -22.68 -16.16
C ALA A 456 5.06 -22.71 -15.11
N GLY A 457 4.04 -23.54 -15.33
CA GLY A 457 2.79 -23.49 -14.57
C GLY A 457 1.91 -22.30 -15.00
N GLU A 458 0.84 -22.06 -14.24
CA GLU A 458 0.01 -20.87 -14.46
C GLU A 458 0.75 -19.62 -13.93
N PRO A 459 0.73 -18.48 -14.66
CA PRO A 459 1.28 -17.23 -14.15
C PRO A 459 0.61 -16.86 -12.82
N GLN A 460 1.40 -16.75 -11.75
CA GLN A 460 0.92 -16.31 -10.44
C GLN A 460 1.84 -15.21 -9.92
N ALA A 461 1.42 -13.96 -10.04
CA ALA A 461 2.07 -12.87 -9.32
C ALA A 461 1.78 -13.05 -7.82
N ARG A 462 2.80 -13.41 -7.04
CA ARG A 462 2.68 -13.58 -5.58
C ARG A 462 2.84 -12.22 -4.90
N ILE A 463 1.82 -11.39 -5.03
CA ILE A 463 1.80 -10.11 -4.32
C ILE A 463 1.26 -10.39 -2.94
N LEU A 464 2.18 -10.54 -1.99
CA LEU A 464 1.82 -10.69 -0.58
C LEU A 464 1.43 -9.32 -0.04
N VAL A 465 0.17 -9.20 0.37
CA VAL A 465 -0.34 -8.07 1.16
C VAL A 465 0.01 -8.22 2.63
N ALA A 466 -0.10 -7.20 3.47
CA ALA A 466 0.09 -7.45 4.90
C ALA A 466 -1.07 -8.31 5.47
N SER A 467 -0.77 -8.98 6.56
CA SER A 467 -1.68 -9.88 7.27
C SER A 467 -2.96 -9.19 7.78
N GLU A 468 -4.03 -9.98 7.96
CA GLU A 468 -5.19 -9.55 8.76
C GLU A 468 -4.78 -9.33 10.22
N VAL A 469 -5.34 -8.30 10.85
CA VAL A 469 -4.94 -7.94 12.21
C VAL A 469 -5.64 -8.85 13.21
N ALA A 470 -4.87 -9.68 13.90
CA ALA A 470 -5.37 -10.47 15.00
C ALA A 470 -5.60 -9.61 16.25
N ALA A 471 -6.69 -9.89 16.98
CA ALA A 471 -6.96 -9.23 18.24
C ALA A 471 -5.79 -9.50 19.20
N PRO A 472 -5.13 -8.47 19.74
CA PRO A 472 -4.02 -8.69 20.66
C PRO A 472 -4.53 -9.48 21.87
N SER A 473 -3.89 -10.61 22.16
CA SER A 473 -4.24 -11.43 23.31
C SER A 473 -3.90 -10.69 24.60
N GLY A 474 -4.91 -10.45 25.44
CA GLY A 474 -4.70 -9.86 26.77
C GLY A 474 -4.25 -8.41 26.78
N LEU A 475 -4.62 -7.58 25.77
CA LEU A 475 -4.33 -6.15 25.78
C LEU A 475 -5.07 -5.47 26.95
N THR A 476 -4.40 -5.44 28.09
CA THR A 476 -4.85 -4.72 29.26
C THR A 476 -4.30 -3.30 29.10
N VAL A 477 -5.08 -2.43 28.45
CA VAL A 477 -4.68 -1.02 28.32
C VAL A 477 -4.61 -0.45 29.73
N GLY A 478 -3.43 0.00 30.13
CA GLY A 478 -3.26 0.65 31.43
C GLY A 478 -4.06 1.93 31.48
N ALA A 479 -4.90 2.06 32.50
CA ALA A 479 -5.42 3.37 32.87
C ALA A 479 -4.28 4.19 33.48
N GLU A 480 -4.18 5.47 33.12
CA GLU A 480 -3.34 6.40 33.89
C GLU A 480 -3.83 6.38 35.34
N PRO A 481 -2.98 6.04 36.31
CA PRO A 481 -3.41 5.92 37.69
C PRO A 481 -3.85 7.27 38.24
N HIS A 482 -4.99 7.27 38.92
CA HIS A 482 -5.39 8.41 39.72
C HIS A 482 -4.55 8.42 41.00
N VAL A 483 -3.69 9.43 41.12
CA VAL A 483 -2.75 9.58 42.24
C VAL A 483 -3.15 10.76 43.11
N VAL A 484 -3.26 10.53 44.42
CA VAL A 484 -3.51 11.59 45.42
C VAL A 484 -2.43 11.50 46.49
N ILE A 485 -1.79 12.63 46.77
CA ILE A 485 -0.84 12.77 47.88
C ILE A 485 -1.51 13.62 48.95
N VAL A 486 -1.61 13.08 50.16
CA VAL A 486 -2.24 13.75 51.30
C VAL A 486 -1.17 14.07 52.33
N ASP A 487 -1.09 15.35 52.69
CA ASP A 487 -0.38 15.79 53.89
C ASP A 487 -1.34 15.67 55.07
N ALA A 488 -1.29 14.53 55.75
CA ALA A 488 -2.18 14.19 56.85
C ALA A 488 -1.47 14.35 58.20
N PRO A 489 -2.21 14.58 59.30
CA PRO A 489 -1.64 14.41 60.64
C PRO A 489 -1.03 13.01 60.79
N ALA A 490 0.03 12.92 61.58
CA ALA A 490 0.71 11.66 61.84
C ALA A 490 -0.26 10.60 62.38
N PHE A 491 -0.09 9.35 61.94
CA PHE A 491 -0.92 8.25 62.41
C PHE A 491 -0.61 7.93 63.89
N PRO A 492 -1.61 7.47 64.66
CA PRO A 492 -1.37 7.00 66.02
C PRO A 492 -0.28 5.91 66.06
N GLY A 493 0.74 6.10 66.88
CA GLY A 493 1.91 5.23 66.99
C GLY A 493 3.02 5.50 65.96
N LEU A 494 2.86 6.50 65.10
CA LEU A 494 3.84 6.98 64.11
C LEU A 494 3.98 8.51 64.18
N GLU A 495 3.87 9.09 65.37
CA GLU A 495 3.81 10.54 65.58
C GLU A 495 5.03 11.30 65.06
N ASP A 496 6.19 10.64 64.96
CA ASP A 496 7.43 11.20 64.42
C ASP A 496 7.54 11.06 62.87
N ASP A 497 6.61 10.35 62.22
CA ASP A 497 6.59 10.15 60.78
C ASP A 497 5.76 11.22 60.07
N LEU A 498 6.42 12.32 59.70
CA LEU A 498 5.82 13.47 59.04
C LEU A 498 5.76 13.36 57.50
N ARG A 499 5.92 12.15 56.94
CA ARG A 499 5.94 11.98 55.49
C ARG A 499 4.51 12.08 54.92
N PRO A 500 4.33 12.71 53.74
CA PRO A 500 3.04 12.70 53.06
C PRO A 500 2.66 11.26 52.65
N ILE A 501 1.36 10.99 52.60
CA ILE A 501 0.81 9.68 52.28
C ILE A 501 0.33 9.67 50.83
N GLY A 502 0.92 8.79 50.02
CA GLY A 502 0.50 8.57 48.65
C GLY A 502 -0.59 7.51 48.54
N PHE A 503 -1.62 7.79 47.73
CA PHE A 503 -2.64 6.86 47.30
C PHE A 503 -2.63 6.78 45.78
N ALA A 504 -2.84 5.59 45.24
CA ALA A 504 -2.97 5.38 43.80
C ALA A 504 -4.04 4.34 43.51
N PHE A 505 -4.85 4.59 42.50
CA PHE A 505 -5.84 3.65 41.99
C PHE A 505 -5.82 3.65 40.46
N ALA A 506 -5.92 2.45 39.89
CA ALA A 506 -6.18 2.23 38.47
C ALA A 506 -6.99 0.93 38.34
N ASP A 507 -7.89 0.89 37.37
CA ASP A 507 -8.61 -0.30 36.96
C ASP A 507 -8.55 -0.38 35.43
N PRO A 508 -7.82 -1.35 34.85
CA PRO A 508 -7.12 -2.46 35.51
C PRO A 508 -5.83 -2.03 36.23
N TRP A 509 -5.51 -2.66 37.36
CA TRP A 509 -4.23 -2.47 38.08
C TRP A 509 -3.11 -3.26 37.40
N LEU A 510 -2.24 -2.56 36.67
CA LEU A 510 -1.17 -3.19 35.89
C LEU A 510 0.05 -3.65 36.69
N GLY A 511 0.15 -3.27 37.96
CA GLY A 511 1.26 -3.66 38.81
C GLY A 511 1.68 -2.58 39.80
N PRO A 512 2.73 -2.84 40.59
CA PRO A 512 3.17 -1.95 41.66
C PRO A 512 3.61 -0.58 41.15
N MET A 513 3.25 0.48 41.88
CA MET A 513 3.62 1.87 41.57
C MET A 513 4.63 2.39 42.58
N THR A 514 5.66 3.07 42.10
CA THR A 514 6.71 3.65 42.94
C THR A 514 6.65 5.18 42.90
N PHE A 515 6.44 5.81 44.06
CA PHE A 515 6.59 7.24 44.23
C PHE A 515 8.07 7.58 44.34
N SER A 516 8.56 8.49 43.51
CA SER A 516 9.92 9.01 43.59
C SER A 516 9.89 10.52 43.78
N ALA A 517 10.81 11.05 44.60
CA ALA A 517 10.93 12.48 44.82
C ALA A 517 12.40 12.89 44.95
N GLY A 518 12.71 14.07 44.45
CA GLY A 518 14.04 14.66 44.42
C GLY A 518 13.93 16.18 44.20
N PRO A 519 15.05 16.92 44.26
CA PRO A 519 15.06 18.35 43.98
C PRO A 519 14.67 18.67 42.52
N ASP A 520 14.91 17.73 41.61
CA ASP A 520 14.54 17.79 40.20
C ASP A 520 14.37 16.37 39.61
N ALA A 521 13.98 16.29 38.34
CA ALA A 521 13.73 15.04 37.63
C ALA A 521 14.98 14.15 37.42
N THR A 522 16.18 14.72 37.52
CA THR A 522 17.45 13.97 37.35
C THR A 522 17.99 13.40 38.65
N ALA A 523 17.50 13.86 39.80
CA ALA A 523 17.90 13.44 41.13
C ALA A 523 16.74 12.78 41.93
N LEU A 524 15.86 12.05 41.24
CA LEU A 524 14.77 11.32 41.87
C LEU A 524 15.27 10.06 42.59
N SER A 525 14.78 9.83 43.80
CA SER A 525 14.92 8.53 44.49
C SER A 525 13.58 8.02 44.97
N ALA A 526 13.40 6.71 45.00
CA ALA A 526 12.18 6.07 45.48
C ALA A 526 11.88 6.48 46.93
N ARG A 527 10.62 6.86 47.19
CA ARG A 527 10.10 7.31 48.49
C ARG A 527 9.02 6.40 49.06
N GLY A 528 8.30 5.68 48.20
CA GLY A 528 7.26 4.74 48.60
C GLY A 528 6.82 3.86 47.46
N ARG A 529 6.19 2.73 47.77
CA ARG A 529 5.67 1.79 46.78
C ARG A 529 4.26 1.33 47.19
N ILE A 530 3.35 1.33 46.22
CA ILE A 530 1.98 0.82 46.35
C ILE A 530 1.90 -0.47 45.55
N GLU A 531 1.67 -1.60 46.22
CA GLU A 531 1.64 -2.92 45.58
C GLU A 531 0.26 -3.25 44.96
N ARG A 532 -0.81 -2.65 45.49
CA ARG A 532 -2.21 -2.93 45.15
C ARG A 532 -3.03 -1.63 45.10
N PRO A 533 -4.09 -1.56 44.28
CA PRO A 533 -4.86 -0.33 44.13
C PRO A 533 -5.50 0.09 45.47
N CYS A 534 -5.42 1.38 45.80
CA CYS A 534 -6.05 1.95 46.98
C CYS A 534 -7.57 2.08 46.78
N ALA A 535 -8.37 1.86 47.82
CA ALA A 535 -9.78 2.26 47.77
C ALA A 535 -9.87 3.79 47.89
N MET A 536 -10.30 4.45 46.81
CA MET A 536 -10.39 5.91 46.73
C MET A 536 -11.82 6.30 46.35
N GLY A 537 -12.30 7.42 46.89
CA GLY A 537 -13.63 7.93 46.60
C GLY A 537 -13.76 9.39 46.97
N SER A 538 -14.67 10.09 46.30
CA SER A 538 -15.07 11.45 46.65
C SER A 538 -16.41 11.42 47.38
N LEU A 539 -16.55 12.26 48.39
CA LEU A 539 -17.82 12.45 49.06
C LEU A 539 -18.80 13.16 48.11
N VAL A 540 -19.96 12.56 47.86
CA VAL A 540 -21.04 13.17 47.05
C VAL A 540 -21.94 14.11 47.86
N SER A 541 -21.76 14.13 49.18
CA SER A 541 -22.39 15.05 50.12
C SER A 541 -21.53 15.15 51.38
N ALA A 542 -21.72 16.22 52.16
CA ALA A 542 -20.95 16.42 53.39
C ALA A 542 -21.23 15.29 54.40
N LEU A 543 -20.17 14.78 55.04
CA LEU A 543 -20.32 13.92 56.21
C LEU A 543 -20.85 14.77 57.37
N TYR A 544 -21.95 14.35 57.97
CA TYR A 544 -22.45 14.98 59.20
C TYR A 544 -21.41 14.78 60.32
N PRO A 545 -21.15 15.79 61.17
CA PRO A 545 -20.23 15.63 62.28
C PRO A 545 -20.73 14.51 63.20
N HIS A 546 -19.95 13.42 63.28
CA HIS A 546 -20.16 12.37 64.27
C HIS A 546 -19.85 12.96 65.65
N ALA A 547 -20.72 12.72 66.64
CA ALA A 547 -20.44 13.12 68.02
C ALA A 547 -19.16 12.40 68.49
N SER A 548 -18.10 13.15 68.80
CA SER A 548 -16.88 12.60 69.39
C SER A 548 -17.24 11.90 70.71
N GLY A 549 -16.92 10.61 70.81
CA GLY A 549 -16.92 9.85 72.06
C GLY A 549 -15.53 9.88 72.69
#